data_AF-A0A0N0P7D5-F1
#
_entry.id   AF-A0A0N0P7D5-F1
#
_cell.length_a   1.000
_cell.length_b   1.000
_cell.length_c   1.000
_cell.angle_alpha   90.00
_cell.angle_beta   90.00
_cell.angle_gamma   90.00
#
_symmetry.space_group_name_H-M   'P 1'
#
loop_
_entity.id
_entity.type
_entity.pdbx_description
1 polymer ?
#
loop_
_entity_poly.entity_id
_entity_poly.type
_entity_poly.pdbx_seq_one_letter_code
_entity_poly.pdbx_strand_id
1 'polypeptide(L)'
;MQPVSKTNRNRRNCVEQAWNYFNTAFSTTSGLKVLLCDDATRGILSVSYFQHQLLQYNIVLVDMLANPDRYPMKHFSCVIVCRPTAASLASVYQELAEGNFSSYDIFFTYMLDAALVQSLANADVINLVAHVGEIYVDSIPLTEWVCITQLKPSPLSKAPTPFMNPMTYSQWDPKSLERMSEGVISMLLSTNRRPVIRYRGGSKVCEKLATEVAARMKNVHATFPDLKATESVLIILDRKDDPVTPLLMPWTYEAMIHELIGFQRGNEVVIDDPEAKPEDRVQVLTPHTDTFYGQHRYDDWGQVCVAVSEMVKAYKEMNNFDRNTVSLDEIKSFMSRFPEARKQSAQVTRHCAIASELVAEINGRNLTRLSVLEQDIISNNNITEHNRLVLEVVQDPKTDFDDALRIVMLYQLHYERVAGNIIPQLKQELMQRQCPQDKVQLIDRLIEYAGQEQRRHEIFKTSTGRMFKAVAKAVGQFGKDVQNVLTQHVPLLKKLINRAYNGTLSVDNYPVQEVAGCPVPTAQTPFVRGKDIMLVYVGGITYSETMLLHQINEGNVDNNQEALMNLGKQVTRGLGSGGVAAGPSTEPYTAKIEAHVSLVTTSVLNSKDFIRSLPT
;
A
#
# COMPACT_ATOMS: atom_id res chain seq x y z
N MET A 1 -6.13 -11.91 -24.68
CA MET A 1 -7.11 -12.26 -23.64
C MET A 1 -6.93 -13.75 -23.30
N GLN A 2 -6.16 -14.05 -22.26
CA GLN A 2 -6.14 -15.40 -21.69
C GLN A 2 -7.43 -15.66 -20.91
N PRO A 3 -7.94 -16.90 -20.85
CA PRO A 3 -9.20 -17.20 -20.19
C PRO A 3 -9.00 -17.16 -18.68
N VAL A 4 -9.55 -16.13 -18.04
CA VAL A 4 -9.71 -16.05 -16.58
C VAL A 4 -10.52 -17.26 -16.12
N SER A 5 -10.02 -17.94 -15.10
CA SER A 5 -10.64 -19.12 -14.48
C SER A 5 -12.08 -18.82 -14.06
N LYS A 6 -12.97 -19.80 -14.21
CA LYS A 6 -14.43 -19.68 -14.04
C LYS A 6 -14.90 -19.56 -12.57
N THR A 7 -14.10 -18.99 -11.68
CA THR A 7 -14.43 -18.84 -10.25
C THR A 7 -14.09 -17.43 -9.73
N ASN A 8 -14.90 -16.42 -10.09
CA ASN A 8 -15.15 -15.17 -9.32
C ASN A 8 -15.89 -14.10 -10.16
N ARG A 9 -17.02 -14.44 -10.79
CA ARG A 9 -17.70 -13.55 -11.73
C ARG A 9 -18.40 -12.30 -11.13
N ASN A 10 -18.16 -11.90 -9.87
CA ASN A 10 -18.90 -10.77 -9.27
C ASN A 10 -18.16 -9.90 -8.23
N ARG A 11 -16.83 -9.99 -8.07
CA ARG A 11 -16.12 -9.16 -7.08
C ARG A 11 -14.95 -8.43 -7.74
N ARG A 12 -15.08 -7.09 -7.81
CA ARG A 12 -14.12 -6.20 -8.47
C ARG A 12 -13.11 -5.68 -7.46
N ASN A 13 -11.85 -5.59 -7.88
CA ASN A 13 -10.78 -4.99 -7.07
C ASN A 13 -10.86 -3.44 -7.07
N CYS A 14 -10.03 -2.76 -6.29
CA CYS A 14 -10.05 -1.30 -6.15
C CYS A 14 -9.84 -0.55 -7.48
N VAL A 15 -8.92 -1.04 -8.33
CA VAL A 15 -8.64 -0.45 -9.66
C VAL A 15 -9.83 -0.65 -10.58
N GLU A 16 -10.39 -1.86 -10.62
CA GLU A 16 -11.57 -2.19 -11.43
C GLU A 16 -12.82 -1.42 -10.99
N GLN A 17 -12.98 -1.19 -9.68
CA GLN A 17 -14.05 -0.34 -9.14
C GLN A 17 -13.88 1.11 -9.60
N ALA A 18 -12.67 1.66 -9.49
CA ALA A 18 -12.36 3.01 -9.97
C ALA A 18 -12.64 3.15 -11.47
N TRP A 19 -12.18 2.19 -12.28
CA TRP A 19 -12.49 2.14 -13.70
C TRP A 19 -13.97 2.08 -13.98
N ASN A 20 -14.75 1.32 -13.22
CA ASN A 20 -16.18 1.27 -13.44
C ASN A 20 -16.85 2.63 -13.22
N TYR A 21 -16.52 3.33 -12.13
CA TYR A 21 -17.04 4.67 -11.87
C TYR A 21 -16.63 5.67 -12.96
N PHE A 22 -15.35 5.71 -13.31
CA PHE A 22 -14.84 6.63 -14.32
C PHE A 22 -15.36 6.29 -15.73
N ASN A 23 -15.42 5.01 -16.11
CA ASN A 23 -15.99 4.60 -17.39
C ASN A 23 -17.46 5.04 -17.50
N THR A 24 -18.26 4.88 -16.44
CA THR A 24 -19.64 5.37 -16.41
C THR A 24 -19.69 6.89 -16.55
N ALA A 25 -18.88 7.63 -15.79
CA ALA A 25 -18.82 9.09 -15.87
C ALA A 25 -18.39 9.59 -17.26
N PHE A 26 -17.39 8.95 -17.86
CA PHE A 26 -16.86 9.33 -19.16
C PHE A 26 -17.75 8.91 -20.32
N SER A 27 -18.69 8.00 -20.12
CA SER A 27 -19.63 7.54 -21.17
C SER A 27 -20.99 8.24 -21.14
N THR A 28 -21.25 9.10 -20.15
CA THR A 28 -22.51 9.85 -20.01
C THR A 28 -22.82 10.71 -21.24
N THR A 29 -21.82 11.44 -21.74
CA THR A 29 -21.99 12.36 -22.88
C THR A 29 -21.15 11.92 -24.08
N SER A 30 -21.75 11.95 -25.27
CA SER A 30 -21.12 11.66 -26.55
C SER A 30 -20.44 12.89 -27.15
N GLY A 31 -19.44 12.68 -28.01
CA GLY A 31 -18.71 13.77 -28.68
C GLY A 31 -17.35 14.06 -28.05
N LEU A 32 -16.66 15.08 -28.56
CA LEU A 32 -15.34 15.48 -28.09
C LEU A 32 -15.44 16.16 -26.73
N LYS A 33 -14.62 15.71 -25.79
CA LYS A 33 -14.65 16.13 -24.39
C LYS A 33 -13.32 16.65 -23.89
N VAL A 34 -13.41 17.57 -22.95
CA VAL A 34 -12.30 18.02 -22.10
C VAL A 34 -12.57 17.55 -20.68
N LEU A 35 -11.56 16.98 -20.03
CA LEU A 35 -11.63 16.52 -18.65
C LEU A 35 -10.95 17.55 -17.75
N LEU A 36 -11.69 18.14 -16.82
CA LEU A 36 -11.15 19.02 -15.79
C LEU A 36 -11.03 18.27 -14.47
N CYS A 37 -9.86 18.36 -13.83
CA CYS A 37 -9.56 17.68 -12.57
C CYS A 37 -8.99 18.64 -11.52
N ASP A 38 -9.22 18.35 -10.25
CA ASP A 38 -8.44 18.96 -9.17
C ASP A 38 -7.16 18.16 -8.91
N ASP A 39 -6.32 18.63 -7.97
CA ASP A 39 -5.06 17.97 -7.64
C ASP A 39 -5.24 16.52 -7.18
N ALA A 40 -6.32 16.25 -6.44
CA ALA A 40 -6.58 14.93 -5.89
C ALA A 40 -7.08 13.95 -6.96
N THR A 41 -8.03 14.38 -7.78
CA THR A 41 -8.61 13.54 -8.85
C THR A 41 -7.62 13.30 -9.98
N ARG A 42 -6.74 14.26 -10.26
CA ARG A 42 -5.59 14.04 -11.15
C ARG A 42 -4.65 12.96 -10.62
N GLY A 43 -4.36 12.94 -9.32
CA GLY A 43 -3.56 11.88 -8.70
C GLY A 43 -4.16 10.49 -8.88
N ILE A 44 -5.48 10.38 -8.74
CA ILE A 44 -6.23 9.13 -8.95
C ILE A 44 -6.15 8.69 -10.42
N LEU A 45 -6.40 9.62 -11.35
CA LEU A 45 -6.38 9.32 -12.78
C LEU A 45 -4.99 8.97 -13.31
N SER A 46 -3.93 9.57 -12.76
CA SER A 46 -2.55 9.31 -13.18
C SER A 46 -2.12 7.86 -12.95
N VAL A 47 -2.68 7.20 -11.93
CA VAL A 47 -2.42 5.78 -11.64
C VAL A 47 -3.42 4.87 -12.36
N SER A 48 -4.64 5.34 -12.60
CA SER A 48 -5.73 4.51 -13.12
C SER A 48 -5.84 4.52 -14.64
N TYR A 49 -5.54 5.63 -15.33
CA TYR A 49 -5.75 5.79 -16.77
C TYR A 49 -4.49 6.25 -17.49
N PHE A 50 -4.32 5.71 -18.70
CA PHE A 50 -3.41 6.25 -19.69
C PHE A 50 -4.14 7.18 -20.66
N GLN A 51 -3.38 8.10 -21.26
CA GLN A 51 -3.92 9.03 -22.26
C GLN A 51 -4.65 8.32 -23.42
N HIS A 52 -4.12 7.20 -23.91
CA HIS A 52 -4.77 6.44 -24.98
C HIS A 52 -6.13 5.84 -24.57
N GLN A 53 -6.33 5.52 -23.28
CA GLN A 53 -7.61 5.03 -22.76
C GLN A 53 -8.62 6.17 -22.65
N LEU A 54 -8.19 7.36 -22.23
CA LEU A 54 -9.05 8.55 -22.20
C LEU A 54 -9.53 8.94 -23.61
N LEU A 55 -8.65 8.82 -24.61
CA LEU A 55 -9.01 9.06 -26.01
C LEU A 55 -10.11 8.11 -26.52
N GLN A 56 -10.21 6.88 -26.01
CA GLN A 56 -11.31 5.95 -26.36
C GLN A 56 -12.68 6.47 -25.90
N TYR A 57 -12.70 7.33 -24.88
CA TYR A 57 -13.90 8.04 -24.44
C TYR A 57 -14.06 9.40 -25.13
N ASN A 58 -13.30 9.70 -26.18
CA ASN A 58 -13.24 11.02 -26.84
C ASN A 58 -12.80 12.17 -25.93
N ILE A 59 -12.07 11.87 -24.84
CA ILE A 59 -11.44 12.89 -23.98
C ILE A 59 -10.10 13.26 -24.61
N VAL A 60 -10.03 14.44 -25.23
CA VAL A 60 -8.85 14.87 -26.01
C VAL A 60 -7.86 15.68 -25.19
N LEU A 61 -8.33 16.31 -24.12
CA LEU A 61 -7.54 17.17 -23.26
C LEU A 61 -7.89 16.90 -21.79
N VAL A 62 -6.87 16.81 -20.96
CA VAL A 62 -6.99 16.80 -19.50
C VAL A 62 -6.33 18.08 -19.00
N ASP A 63 -7.05 18.89 -18.25
CA ASP A 63 -6.55 20.14 -17.67
C ASP A 63 -6.94 20.27 -16.20
N MET A 64 -6.26 21.17 -15.49
CA MET A 64 -6.52 21.45 -14.08
C MET A 64 -7.69 22.41 -13.97
N LEU A 65 -8.65 22.11 -13.10
CA LEU A 65 -9.81 22.96 -12.81
C LEU A 65 -9.40 24.35 -12.29
N ALA A 66 -8.29 24.43 -11.57
CA ALA A 66 -7.73 25.68 -11.04
C ALA A 66 -6.97 26.54 -12.07
N ASN A 67 -6.78 26.08 -13.31
CA ASN A 67 -6.07 26.84 -14.35
C ASN A 67 -6.89 28.08 -14.79
N PRO A 68 -6.42 29.32 -14.54
CA PRO A 68 -7.17 30.53 -14.91
C PRO A 68 -6.99 30.91 -16.39
N ASP A 69 -5.96 30.40 -17.07
CA ASP A 69 -5.58 30.83 -18.42
C ASP A 69 -6.21 29.96 -19.52
N ARG A 70 -7.38 29.37 -19.25
CA ARG A 70 -8.06 28.49 -20.21
C ARG A 70 -8.74 29.28 -21.32
N TYR A 71 -8.57 28.83 -22.56
CA TYR A 71 -9.28 29.37 -23.71
C TYR A 71 -10.69 28.75 -23.82
N PRO A 72 -11.73 29.54 -24.14
CA PRO A 72 -13.06 29.01 -24.37
C PRO A 72 -13.11 28.00 -25.51
N MET A 73 -13.67 26.82 -25.24
CA MET A 73 -13.76 25.67 -26.15
C MET A 73 -15.22 25.26 -26.34
N LYS A 74 -16.03 26.16 -26.91
CA LYS A 74 -17.50 26.04 -27.05
C LYS A 74 -17.98 24.88 -27.94
N HIS A 75 -17.09 24.16 -28.61
CA HIS A 75 -17.42 22.96 -29.40
C HIS A 75 -17.18 21.65 -28.64
N PHE A 76 -16.64 21.72 -27.43
CA PHE A 76 -16.35 20.58 -26.57
C PHE A 76 -17.29 20.56 -25.37
N SER A 77 -17.72 19.36 -25.00
CA SER A 77 -18.34 19.13 -23.70
C SER A 77 -17.26 19.01 -22.62
N CYS A 78 -17.56 19.45 -21.40
CA CYS A 78 -16.64 19.35 -20.27
C CYS A 78 -17.11 18.30 -19.29
N VAL A 79 -16.22 17.39 -18.90
CA VAL A 79 -16.41 16.50 -17.75
C VAL A 79 -15.56 17.02 -16.61
N ILE A 80 -16.19 17.45 -15.52
CA ILE A 80 -15.50 17.89 -14.31
C ILE A 80 -15.50 16.72 -13.32
N VAL A 81 -14.31 16.32 -12.87
CA VAL A 81 -14.15 15.32 -11.82
C VAL A 81 -13.36 15.94 -10.68
N CYS A 82 -14.00 16.18 -9.54
CA CYS A 82 -13.35 16.84 -8.40
C CYS A 82 -13.86 16.35 -7.06
N ARG A 83 -13.13 16.65 -5.99
CA ARG A 83 -13.62 16.48 -4.62
C ARG A 83 -14.59 17.62 -4.27
N PRO A 84 -15.61 17.42 -3.43
CA PRO A 84 -16.51 18.49 -2.97
C PRO A 84 -15.85 19.38 -1.89
N THR A 85 -14.64 19.88 -2.16
CA THR A 85 -13.94 20.80 -1.26
C THR A 85 -14.27 22.26 -1.58
N ALA A 86 -14.16 23.16 -0.60
CA ALA A 86 -14.41 24.58 -0.83
C ALA A 86 -13.56 25.18 -1.97
N ALA A 87 -12.31 24.73 -2.13
CA ALA A 87 -11.44 25.18 -3.21
C ALA A 87 -11.90 24.67 -4.58
N SER A 88 -12.17 23.37 -4.71
CA SER A 88 -12.68 22.80 -5.96
C SER A 88 -14.02 23.40 -6.35
N LEU A 89 -14.94 23.56 -5.39
CA LEU A 89 -16.26 24.16 -5.62
C LEU A 89 -16.17 25.61 -6.08
N ALA A 90 -15.26 26.42 -5.50
CA ALA A 90 -15.05 27.79 -5.96
C ALA A 90 -14.64 27.83 -7.45
N SER A 91 -13.73 26.94 -7.87
CA SER A 91 -13.34 26.82 -9.27
C SER A 91 -14.46 26.30 -10.17
N VAL A 92 -15.29 25.36 -9.69
CA VAL A 92 -16.50 24.92 -10.41
C VAL A 92 -17.46 26.09 -10.62
N TYR A 93 -17.76 26.87 -9.57
CA TYR A 93 -18.69 28.00 -9.68
C TYR A 93 -18.19 29.07 -10.65
N GLN A 94 -16.89 29.37 -10.63
CA GLN A 94 -16.29 30.28 -11.59
C GLN A 94 -16.40 29.74 -13.02
N GLU A 95 -16.10 28.47 -13.24
CA GLU A 95 -16.18 27.83 -14.55
C GLU A 95 -17.63 27.84 -15.11
N LEU A 96 -18.63 27.60 -14.26
CA LEU A 96 -20.04 27.68 -14.65
C LEU A 96 -20.49 29.11 -14.98
N ALA A 97 -19.94 30.11 -14.30
CA ALA A 97 -20.24 31.52 -14.56
C ALA A 97 -19.63 32.02 -15.88
N GLU A 98 -18.44 31.53 -16.25
CA GLU A 98 -17.77 31.85 -17.51
C GLU A 98 -18.34 31.04 -18.70
N GLY A 99 -18.75 29.80 -18.42
CA GLY A 99 -19.36 28.89 -19.38
C GLY A 99 -18.45 28.54 -20.55
N ASN A 100 -17.15 28.27 -20.33
CA ASN A 100 -16.16 28.07 -21.38
C ASN A 100 -16.44 26.90 -22.36
N PHE A 101 -17.37 26.00 -22.04
CA PHE A 101 -17.69 24.79 -22.83
C PHE A 101 -19.13 24.76 -23.33
N SER A 102 -19.49 23.78 -24.17
CA SER A 102 -20.86 23.63 -24.69
C SER A 102 -21.84 23.04 -23.67
N SER A 103 -21.34 22.22 -22.75
CA SER A 103 -22.10 21.56 -21.69
C SER A 103 -21.16 21.04 -20.61
N TYR A 104 -21.69 20.79 -19.40
CA TYR A 104 -20.93 20.27 -18.26
C TYR A 104 -21.57 19.01 -17.67
N ASP A 105 -20.75 17.98 -17.49
CA ASP A 105 -21.06 16.84 -16.62
C ASP A 105 -20.15 16.92 -15.39
N ILE A 106 -20.74 17.03 -14.20
CA ILE A 106 -19.99 17.23 -12.95
C ILE A 106 -20.09 15.97 -12.09
N PHE A 107 -18.94 15.40 -11.77
CA PHE A 107 -18.83 14.22 -10.92
C PHE A 107 -18.00 14.53 -9.68
N PHE A 108 -18.58 14.30 -8.50
CA PHE A 108 -17.89 14.47 -7.22
C PHE A 108 -17.41 13.13 -6.68
N THR A 109 -16.18 13.10 -6.15
CA THR A 109 -15.59 11.85 -5.63
C THR A 109 -16.13 11.40 -4.27
N TYR A 110 -17.05 12.17 -3.67
CA TYR A 110 -17.62 11.91 -2.35
C TYR A 110 -19.11 12.30 -2.32
N MET A 111 -19.80 11.91 -1.25
CA MET A 111 -21.22 12.24 -1.04
C MET A 111 -21.45 13.76 -0.98
N LEU A 112 -22.55 14.21 -1.56
CA LEU A 112 -23.00 15.60 -1.53
C LEU A 112 -24.13 15.79 -0.52
N ASP A 113 -24.17 16.96 0.09
CA ASP A 113 -25.35 17.41 0.82
C ASP A 113 -26.30 18.21 -0.08
N ALA A 114 -27.56 18.33 0.34
CA ALA A 114 -28.58 19.05 -0.42
C ALA A 114 -28.26 20.55 -0.60
N ALA A 115 -27.51 21.15 0.34
CA ALA A 115 -27.14 22.56 0.29
C ALA A 115 -26.11 22.84 -0.80
N LEU A 116 -25.14 21.95 -0.99
CA LEU A 116 -24.13 22.01 -2.03
C LEU A 116 -24.76 21.83 -3.41
N VAL A 117 -25.70 20.90 -3.56
CA VAL A 117 -26.47 20.72 -4.81
C VAL A 117 -27.27 21.98 -5.14
N GLN A 118 -27.95 22.58 -4.15
CA GLN A 118 -28.66 23.85 -4.36
C GLN A 118 -27.70 24.99 -4.75
N SER A 119 -26.51 25.03 -4.16
CA SER A 119 -25.49 26.05 -4.47
C SER A 119 -24.95 25.89 -5.90
N LEU A 120 -24.76 24.66 -6.38
CA LEU A 120 -24.42 24.37 -7.78
C LEU A 120 -25.54 24.82 -8.73
N ALA A 121 -26.80 24.51 -8.40
CA ALA A 121 -27.94 24.93 -9.21
C ALA A 121 -28.04 26.46 -9.33
N ASN A 122 -27.75 27.19 -8.24
CA ASN A 122 -27.73 28.65 -8.26
C ASN A 122 -26.55 29.23 -9.08
N ALA A 123 -25.44 28.49 -9.18
CA ALA A 123 -24.26 28.90 -9.94
C ALA A 123 -24.38 28.65 -11.45
N ASP A 124 -25.21 27.68 -11.88
CA ASP A 124 -25.47 27.39 -13.30
C ASP A 124 -26.43 28.39 -13.95
N VAL A 125 -26.03 29.66 -13.99
CA VAL A 125 -26.84 30.75 -14.55
C VAL A 125 -27.08 30.59 -16.06
N ILE A 126 -26.14 29.92 -16.75
CA ILE A 126 -26.17 29.73 -18.21
C ILE A 126 -26.95 28.45 -18.59
N ASN A 127 -27.31 27.59 -17.61
CA ASN A 127 -28.01 26.32 -17.81
C ASN A 127 -27.24 25.35 -18.72
N LEU A 128 -25.94 25.21 -18.48
CA LEU A 128 -25.05 24.33 -19.26
C LEU A 128 -24.78 22.99 -18.56
N VAL A 129 -25.17 22.82 -17.29
CA VAL A 129 -24.98 21.56 -16.57
C VAL A 129 -26.01 20.54 -17.03
N ALA A 130 -25.53 19.44 -17.62
CA ALA A 130 -26.36 18.34 -18.11
C ALA A 130 -26.51 17.22 -17.07
N HIS A 131 -25.44 16.97 -16.30
CA HIS A 131 -25.41 15.88 -15.33
C HIS A 131 -24.64 16.27 -14.07
N VAL A 132 -25.16 15.88 -12.91
CA VAL A 132 -24.44 15.93 -11.62
C VAL A 132 -24.49 14.54 -11.01
N GLY A 133 -23.34 13.97 -10.67
CA GLY A 133 -23.22 12.63 -10.13
C GLY A 133 -22.21 12.50 -9.01
N GLU A 134 -22.37 11.45 -8.22
CA GLU A 134 -21.42 11.01 -7.21
C GLU A 134 -20.68 9.77 -7.71
N ILE A 135 -19.36 9.78 -7.60
CA ILE A 135 -18.51 8.61 -7.82
C ILE A 135 -17.73 8.36 -6.54
N TYR A 136 -17.75 7.15 -6.00
CA TYR A 136 -17.08 6.89 -4.71
C TYR A 136 -15.63 6.43 -4.92
N VAL A 137 -14.82 7.31 -5.52
CA VAL A 137 -13.39 7.09 -5.78
C VAL A 137 -12.59 8.24 -5.17
N ASP A 138 -12.48 8.26 -3.85
CA ASP A 138 -11.84 9.35 -3.10
C ASP A 138 -10.47 8.96 -2.53
N SER A 139 -9.80 7.95 -3.08
CA SER A 139 -8.45 7.53 -2.73
C SER A 139 -7.76 6.93 -3.95
N ILE A 140 -6.44 7.00 -4.00
CA ILE A 140 -5.66 6.54 -5.16
C ILE A 140 -5.56 5.01 -5.11
N PRO A 141 -6.11 4.28 -6.10
CA PRO A 141 -6.00 2.82 -6.15
C PRO A 141 -4.59 2.44 -6.60
N LEU A 142 -3.65 2.35 -5.66
CA LEU A 142 -2.25 2.09 -5.94
C LEU A 142 -2.05 0.68 -6.49
N THR A 143 -2.70 -0.31 -5.87
CA THR A 143 -2.69 -1.70 -6.31
C THR A 143 -4.11 -2.24 -6.35
N GLU A 144 -4.27 -3.49 -6.76
CA GLU A 144 -5.56 -4.16 -6.88
C GLU A 144 -6.39 -4.07 -5.60
N TRP A 145 -5.74 -4.14 -4.43
CA TRP A 145 -6.43 -4.25 -3.14
C TRP A 145 -6.07 -3.14 -2.14
N VAL A 146 -5.22 -2.17 -2.55
CA VAL A 146 -4.72 -1.10 -1.67
C VAL A 146 -4.97 0.27 -2.30
N CYS A 147 -5.65 1.12 -1.54
CA CYS A 147 -5.84 2.53 -1.84
C CYS A 147 -5.02 3.41 -0.88
N ILE A 148 -4.46 4.50 -1.39
CA ILE A 148 -3.78 5.52 -0.58
C ILE A 148 -4.67 6.75 -0.46
N THR A 149 -4.92 7.19 0.76
CA THR A 149 -5.52 8.49 1.03
C THR A 149 -4.42 9.54 1.19
N GLN A 150 -4.33 10.47 0.24
CA GLN A 150 -3.41 11.59 0.33
C GLN A 150 -3.88 12.60 1.38
N LEU A 151 -3.21 12.65 2.52
CA LEU A 151 -3.51 13.56 3.63
C LEU A 151 -3.05 14.99 3.34
N LYS A 152 -1.85 15.13 2.76
CA LYS A 152 -1.25 16.42 2.38
C LYS A 152 -0.87 16.37 0.90
N PRO A 153 -1.82 16.65 -0.02
CA PRO A 153 -1.48 16.73 -1.44
C PRO A 153 -0.44 17.84 -1.63
N SER A 154 0.73 17.48 -2.19
CA SER A 154 1.73 18.47 -2.59
C SER A 154 1.31 19.09 -3.92
N PRO A 155 1.29 20.43 -4.06
CA PRO A 155 1.09 21.07 -5.35
C PRO A 155 2.10 20.55 -6.37
N LEU A 156 1.63 20.21 -7.57
CA LEU A 156 2.43 19.67 -8.67
C LEU A 156 3.52 20.61 -9.20
N SER A 157 3.52 21.89 -8.81
CA SER A 157 4.55 22.87 -9.18
C SER A 157 5.88 22.68 -8.43
N LYS A 158 5.95 21.72 -7.50
CA LYS A 158 7.18 21.32 -6.80
C LYS A 158 7.76 20.06 -7.44
N ALA A 159 9.06 19.82 -7.24
CA ALA A 159 9.76 18.65 -7.75
C ALA A 159 8.98 17.35 -7.47
N PRO A 160 9.03 16.32 -8.34
CA PRO A 160 8.30 15.07 -8.15
C PRO A 160 8.66 14.45 -6.80
N THR A 161 7.71 14.40 -5.88
CA THR A 161 7.87 13.77 -4.57
C THR A 161 7.12 12.43 -4.56
N PRO A 162 7.63 11.39 -3.88
CA PRO A 162 6.86 10.17 -3.65
C PRO A 162 5.54 10.50 -2.93
N PHE A 163 4.54 9.62 -3.01
CA PHE A 163 3.28 9.78 -2.26
C PHE A 163 3.51 9.55 -0.76
N MET A 164 4.12 10.54 -0.10
CA MET A 164 4.47 10.51 1.31
C MET A 164 3.49 11.35 2.12
N ASN A 165 2.90 10.74 3.15
CA ASN A 165 2.26 11.46 4.24
C ASN A 165 2.97 11.09 5.54
N PRO A 166 4.06 11.80 5.92
CA PRO A 166 4.69 11.57 7.21
C PRO A 166 3.73 12.09 8.29
N MET A 167 2.93 11.19 8.85
CA MET A 167 2.13 11.49 10.03
C MET A 167 3.06 11.44 11.24
N THR A 168 3.31 12.58 11.87
CA THR A 168 3.97 12.62 13.18
C THR A 168 2.95 12.16 14.23
N TYR A 169 3.09 10.91 14.65
CA TYR A 169 2.07 10.03 15.26
C TYR A 169 1.41 10.42 16.58
N SER A 170 1.68 11.60 17.16
CA SER A 170 1.11 11.90 18.47
C SER A 170 -0.39 12.18 18.38
N GLN A 171 -0.86 12.87 17.33
CA GLN A 171 -2.26 13.26 17.15
C GLN A 171 -2.61 13.51 15.67
N TRP A 172 -3.87 13.28 15.29
CA TRP A 172 -4.40 13.76 14.02
C TRP A 172 -4.44 15.29 13.99
N ASP A 173 -3.99 15.90 12.89
CA ASP A 173 -4.49 17.21 12.52
C ASP A 173 -5.93 17.10 11.99
N PRO A 174 -6.81 18.08 12.23
CA PRO A 174 -8.22 17.98 11.88
C PRO A 174 -8.49 17.70 10.39
N LYS A 175 -7.71 18.33 9.50
CA LYS A 175 -7.88 18.19 8.04
C LYS A 175 -7.50 16.78 7.58
N SER A 176 -6.40 16.23 8.10
CA SER A 176 -6.00 14.85 7.79
C SER A 176 -6.98 13.82 8.35
N LEU A 177 -7.54 14.05 9.55
CA LEU A 177 -8.57 13.17 10.11
C LEU A 177 -9.81 13.13 9.22
N GLU A 178 -10.31 14.31 8.85
CA GLU A 178 -11.43 14.46 7.93
C GLU A 178 -11.14 13.77 6.59
N ARG A 179 -9.99 14.09 5.97
CA ARG A 179 -9.56 13.51 4.69
C ARG A 179 -9.48 11.99 4.73
N MET A 180 -8.91 11.44 5.81
CA MET A 180 -8.82 10.00 6.04
C MET A 180 -10.22 9.38 6.18
N SER A 181 -11.09 9.99 6.98
CA SER A 181 -12.46 9.50 7.18
C SER A 181 -13.27 9.48 5.87
N GLU A 182 -13.11 10.50 5.02
CA GLU A 182 -13.75 10.56 3.70
C GLU A 182 -13.26 9.46 2.77
N GLY A 183 -11.94 9.21 2.74
CA GLY A 183 -11.34 8.12 1.97
C GLY A 183 -11.85 6.74 2.44
N VAL A 184 -12.00 6.54 3.75
CA VAL A 184 -12.58 5.32 4.31
C VAL A 184 -14.03 5.16 3.86
N ILE A 185 -14.87 6.17 4.07
CA ILE A 185 -16.29 6.12 3.68
C ILE A 185 -16.44 5.88 2.17
N SER A 186 -15.62 6.52 1.33
CA SER A 186 -15.60 6.28 -0.11
C SER A 186 -15.31 4.82 -0.45
N MET A 187 -14.34 4.17 0.22
CA MET A 187 -14.07 2.73 0.00
C MET A 187 -15.27 1.86 0.43
N LEU A 188 -15.92 2.20 1.55
CA LEU A 188 -17.09 1.44 2.02
C LEU A 188 -18.23 1.48 0.99
N LEU A 189 -18.47 2.66 0.40
CA LEU A 189 -19.48 2.85 -0.63
C LEU A 189 -19.08 2.17 -1.96
N SER A 190 -17.83 2.29 -2.40
CA SER A 190 -17.35 1.67 -3.64
C SER A 190 -17.47 0.15 -3.64
N THR A 191 -17.31 -0.45 -2.46
CA THR A 191 -17.42 -1.90 -2.21
C THR A 191 -18.84 -2.34 -1.84
N ASN A 192 -19.80 -1.41 -1.75
CA ASN A 192 -21.18 -1.62 -1.36
C ASN A 192 -21.33 -2.34 0.00
N ARG A 193 -20.61 -1.85 1.02
CA ARG A 193 -20.63 -2.41 2.39
C ARG A 193 -20.88 -1.36 3.46
N ARG A 194 -21.45 -1.80 4.58
CA ARG A 194 -21.56 -1.06 5.85
C ARG A 194 -21.05 -1.94 7.00
N PRO A 195 -19.73 -2.07 7.15
CA PRO A 195 -19.14 -3.02 8.09
C PRO A 195 -19.36 -2.61 9.55
N VAL A 196 -19.22 -3.58 10.45
CA VAL A 196 -18.97 -3.28 11.86
C VAL A 196 -17.57 -2.72 12.04
N ILE A 197 -17.39 -1.77 12.96
CA ILE A 197 -16.11 -1.07 13.14
C ILE A 197 -15.36 -1.61 14.36
N ARG A 198 -14.12 -2.02 14.14
CA ARG A 198 -13.15 -2.36 15.18
C ARG A 198 -11.89 -1.53 14.98
N TYR A 199 -11.22 -1.20 16.07
CA TYR A 199 -10.02 -0.38 16.00
C TYR A 199 -9.00 -0.83 17.02
N ARG A 200 -7.74 -0.49 16.79
CA ARG A 200 -6.63 -0.80 17.69
C ARG A 200 -6.78 -0.08 19.04
N GLY A 201 -7.03 -0.83 20.10
CA GLY A 201 -7.29 -0.33 21.45
C GLY A 201 -6.08 0.37 22.09
N GLY A 202 -6.33 1.47 22.80
CA GLY A 202 -5.30 2.32 23.40
C GLY A 202 -4.40 3.06 22.39
N SER A 203 -4.80 3.14 21.11
CA SER A 203 -4.28 4.17 20.20
C SER A 203 -5.30 5.28 20.06
N LYS A 204 -5.00 6.46 20.61
CA LYS A 204 -5.86 7.65 20.51
C LYS A 204 -6.10 8.06 19.05
N VAL A 205 -5.12 7.79 18.18
CA VAL A 205 -5.19 8.08 16.75
C VAL A 205 -6.23 7.17 16.09
N CYS A 206 -6.16 5.85 16.32
CA CYS A 206 -7.15 4.91 15.77
C CYS A 206 -8.55 5.12 16.35
N GLU A 207 -8.66 5.40 17.65
CA GLU A 207 -9.94 5.64 18.33
C GLU A 207 -10.65 6.89 17.80
N LYS A 208 -9.91 8.00 17.62
CA LYS A 208 -10.46 9.22 17.01
C LYS A 208 -10.96 8.97 15.58
N LEU A 209 -10.20 8.24 14.76
CA LEU A 209 -10.61 7.89 13.41
C LEU A 209 -11.84 6.98 13.41
N ALA A 210 -11.89 5.99 14.31
CA ALA A 210 -13.06 5.12 14.46
C ALA A 210 -14.31 5.93 14.81
N THR A 211 -14.20 6.87 15.73
CA THR A 211 -15.29 7.75 16.15
C THR A 211 -15.79 8.63 15.00
N GLU A 212 -14.88 9.25 14.24
CA GLU A 212 -15.24 10.09 13.09
C GLU A 212 -15.90 9.28 11.97
N VAL A 213 -15.35 8.10 11.63
CA VAL A 213 -15.95 7.20 10.65
C VAL A 213 -17.34 6.73 11.12
N ALA A 214 -17.50 6.38 12.39
CA ALA A 214 -18.79 5.99 12.96
C ALA A 214 -19.84 7.11 12.89
N ALA A 215 -19.43 8.36 13.13
CA ALA A 215 -20.30 9.53 13.01
C ALA A 215 -20.80 9.71 11.56
N ARG A 216 -19.92 9.54 10.57
CA ARG A 216 -20.28 9.62 9.14
C ARG A 216 -21.11 8.42 8.68
N MET A 217 -20.84 7.23 9.22
CA MET A 217 -21.60 6.01 8.92
C MET A 217 -23.07 6.10 9.32
N LYS A 218 -23.43 6.96 10.30
CA LYS A 218 -24.83 7.25 10.62
C LYS A 218 -25.60 7.74 9.39
N ASN A 219 -25.02 8.65 8.61
CA ASN A 219 -25.64 9.18 7.40
C ASN A 219 -25.66 8.11 6.30
N VAL A 220 -24.57 7.34 6.16
CA VAL A 220 -24.52 6.22 5.20
C VAL A 220 -25.63 5.19 5.46
N HIS A 221 -25.88 4.84 6.72
CA HIS A 221 -26.96 3.92 7.09
C HIS A 221 -28.36 4.45 6.74
N ALA A 222 -28.56 5.76 6.85
CA ALA A 222 -29.82 6.41 6.51
C ALA A 222 -30.02 6.53 4.99
N THR A 223 -28.98 6.93 4.26
CA THR A 223 -29.04 7.15 2.80
C THR A 223 -29.00 5.85 2.01
N PHE A 224 -28.26 4.84 2.47
CA PHE A 224 -28.04 3.57 1.75
C PHE A 224 -28.41 2.35 2.62
N PRO A 225 -29.71 2.15 2.92
CA PRO A 225 -30.17 1.10 3.82
C PRO A 225 -29.98 -0.33 3.25
N ASP A 226 -29.76 -0.46 1.94
CA ASP A 226 -29.63 -1.75 1.25
C ASP A 226 -28.20 -2.29 1.20
N LEU A 227 -27.20 -1.52 1.65
CA LEU A 227 -25.80 -1.98 1.66
C LEU A 227 -25.61 -3.21 2.56
N LYS A 228 -24.72 -4.11 2.16
CA LYS A 228 -24.46 -5.35 2.93
C LYS A 228 -23.73 -5.01 4.23
N ALA A 229 -24.35 -5.37 5.36
CA ALA A 229 -23.72 -5.28 6.69
C ALA A 229 -23.19 -6.60 7.22
N THR A 230 -23.82 -7.71 6.83
CA THR A 230 -23.47 -9.04 7.31
C THR A 230 -22.08 -9.42 6.82
N GLU A 231 -21.31 -10.10 7.68
CA GLU A 231 -19.99 -10.63 7.37
C GLU A 231 -18.97 -9.56 6.89
N SER A 232 -19.23 -8.29 7.18
CA SER A 232 -18.39 -7.18 6.78
C SER A 232 -17.79 -6.49 8.00
N VAL A 233 -16.46 -6.35 8.02
CA VAL A 233 -15.71 -5.84 9.18
C VAL A 233 -14.68 -4.81 8.73
N LEU A 234 -14.71 -3.63 9.34
CA LEU A 234 -13.70 -2.59 9.21
C LEU A 234 -12.76 -2.67 10.40
N ILE A 235 -11.46 -2.74 10.15
CA ILE A 235 -10.43 -2.80 11.19
C ILE A 235 -9.43 -1.69 10.98
N ILE A 236 -9.38 -0.77 11.95
CA ILE A 236 -8.40 0.32 11.98
C ILE A 236 -7.18 -0.14 12.77
N LEU A 237 -6.04 -0.21 12.07
CA LEU A 237 -4.74 -0.68 12.53
C LEU A 237 -3.76 0.49 12.69
N ASP A 238 -2.70 0.26 13.45
CA ASP A 238 -1.64 1.24 13.74
C ASP A 238 -0.27 0.62 13.42
N ARG A 239 0.54 1.30 12.59
CA ARG A 239 1.87 0.84 12.18
C ARG A 239 2.78 0.52 13.37
N LYS A 240 2.61 1.20 14.51
CA LYS A 240 3.45 0.93 15.68
C LYS A 240 3.35 -0.51 16.22
N ASP A 241 2.27 -1.25 15.91
CA ASP A 241 2.15 -2.66 16.32
C ASP A 241 3.04 -3.60 15.47
N ASP A 242 3.52 -3.17 14.30
CA ASP A 242 4.48 -3.90 13.45
C ASP A 242 5.54 -2.95 12.83
N PRO A 243 6.53 -2.52 13.65
CA PRO A 243 7.64 -1.70 13.18
C PRO A 243 8.72 -2.50 12.45
N VAL A 244 8.70 -3.84 12.51
CA VAL A 244 9.73 -4.70 11.91
C VAL A 244 9.55 -4.79 10.40
N THR A 245 8.32 -5.00 9.94
CA THR A 245 8.01 -5.14 8.50
C THR A 245 8.57 -4.02 7.61
N PRO A 246 8.43 -2.71 7.93
CA PRO A 246 9.04 -1.64 7.13
C PRO A 246 10.55 -1.52 7.27
N LEU A 247 11.18 -2.06 8.33
CA LEU A 247 12.62 -2.01 8.53
C LEU A 247 13.37 -3.12 7.81
N LEU A 248 12.68 -4.12 7.25
CA LEU A 248 13.33 -5.24 6.58
C LEU A 248 13.66 -4.92 5.13
N MET A 249 14.78 -5.44 4.64
CA MET A 249 15.03 -5.50 3.20
C MET A 249 14.05 -6.51 2.55
N PRO A 250 13.15 -6.07 1.64
CA PRO A 250 12.29 -6.99 0.92
C PRO A 250 13.03 -7.69 -0.22
N TRP A 251 12.53 -8.84 -0.68
CA TRP A 251 13.16 -9.63 -1.75
C TRP A 251 12.20 -10.01 -2.89
N THR A 252 11.14 -9.24 -3.06
CA THR A 252 10.18 -9.37 -4.16
C THR A 252 10.28 -8.16 -5.07
N TYR A 253 10.00 -8.34 -6.37
CA TYR A 253 10.38 -7.36 -7.39
C TYR A 253 9.88 -5.94 -7.10
N GLU A 254 8.57 -5.79 -6.91
CA GLU A 254 7.95 -4.49 -6.64
C GLU A 254 8.43 -3.85 -5.33
N ALA A 255 8.59 -4.66 -4.28
CA ALA A 255 9.03 -4.15 -2.99
C ALA A 255 10.50 -3.72 -3.02
N MET A 256 11.36 -4.43 -3.76
CA MET A 256 12.76 -4.04 -3.98
C MET A 256 12.88 -2.77 -4.80
N ILE A 257 12.06 -2.60 -5.84
CA ILE A 257 11.99 -1.35 -6.61
C ILE A 257 11.69 -0.20 -5.65
N HIS A 258 10.67 -0.34 -4.79
CA HIS A 258 10.30 0.72 -3.85
C HIS A 258 11.38 1.04 -2.79
N GLU A 259 12.08 0.02 -2.29
CA GLU A 259 13.11 0.17 -1.25
C GLU A 259 14.40 0.80 -1.79
N LEU A 260 14.87 0.30 -2.94
CA LEU A 260 16.19 0.65 -3.47
C LEU A 260 16.15 1.84 -4.44
N ILE A 261 15.12 1.93 -5.28
CA ILE A 261 15.00 2.96 -6.33
C ILE A 261 13.93 4.00 -5.96
N GLY A 262 12.77 3.54 -5.48
CA GLY A 262 11.61 4.35 -5.12
C GLY A 262 10.61 4.54 -6.27
N PHE A 263 9.34 4.66 -5.90
CA PHE A 263 8.26 5.03 -6.82
C PHE A 263 7.96 6.52 -6.72
N GLN A 264 7.91 7.20 -7.86
CA GLN A 264 7.45 8.58 -8.01
C GLN A 264 6.03 8.57 -8.57
N ARG A 265 5.19 9.52 -8.15
CA ARG A 265 3.80 9.68 -8.65
C ARG A 265 2.97 8.38 -8.68
N GLY A 266 3.30 7.40 -7.83
CA GLY A 266 2.58 6.14 -7.62
C GLY A 266 3.12 4.95 -8.41
N ASN A 267 3.54 5.14 -9.66
CA ASN A 267 3.93 4.05 -10.56
C ASN A 267 5.11 4.38 -11.48
N GLU A 268 5.77 5.52 -11.29
CA GLU A 268 6.95 5.91 -12.07
C GLU A 268 8.24 5.53 -11.33
N VAL A 269 9.23 5.05 -12.06
CA VAL A 269 10.57 4.76 -11.57
C VAL A 269 11.55 5.57 -12.40
N VAL A 270 12.42 6.32 -11.74
CA VAL A 270 13.45 7.11 -12.43
C VAL A 270 14.78 6.41 -12.29
N ILE A 271 15.35 5.99 -13.41
CA ILE A 271 16.68 5.39 -13.47
C ILE A 271 17.68 6.47 -13.85
N ASP A 272 18.71 6.66 -13.04
CA ASP A 272 19.75 7.64 -13.33
C ASP A 272 20.74 7.10 -14.36
N ASP A 273 20.40 7.27 -15.65
CA ASP A 273 21.28 7.03 -16.77
C ASP A 273 21.77 8.38 -17.34
N PRO A 274 23.03 8.79 -17.07
CA PRO A 274 23.59 10.05 -17.56
C PRO A 274 23.54 10.20 -19.08
N GLU A 275 23.55 9.09 -19.82
CA GLU A 275 23.55 9.07 -21.28
C GLU A 275 22.12 9.09 -21.87
N ALA A 276 21.09 8.80 -21.06
CA ALA A 276 19.70 8.84 -21.48
C ALA A 276 19.11 10.27 -21.38
N LYS A 277 18.21 10.60 -22.30
CA LYS A 277 17.41 11.82 -22.21
C LYS A 277 16.52 11.78 -20.95
N PRO A 278 16.17 12.93 -20.34
CA PRO A 278 15.33 12.95 -19.14
C PRO A 278 14.00 12.20 -19.28
N GLU A 279 13.37 12.27 -20.46
CA GLU A 279 12.14 11.54 -20.79
C GLU A 279 12.33 10.01 -20.80
N ASP A 280 13.48 9.53 -21.26
CA ASP A 280 13.79 8.09 -21.35
C ASP A 280 14.20 7.49 -19.99
N ARG A 281 14.52 8.34 -19.00
CA ARG A 281 14.86 7.94 -17.62
C ARG A 281 13.64 7.54 -16.81
N VAL A 282 12.45 8.04 -17.18
CA VAL A 282 11.21 7.78 -16.46
C VAL A 282 10.54 6.52 -17.03
N GLN A 283 10.41 5.50 -16.19
CA GLN A 283 9.81 4.23 -16.53
C GLN A 283 8.49 4.07 -15.78
N VAL A 284 7.37 3.93 -16.51
CA VAL A 284 6.05 3.71 -15.92
C VAL A 284 5.78 2.21 -15.77
N LEU A 285 5.49 1.76 -14.55
CA LEU A 285 5.21 0.36 -14.22
C LEU A 285 3.74 0.18 -13.85
N THR A 286 2.94 -0.36 -14.75
CA THR A 286 1.51 -0.62 -14.49
C THR A 286 1.14 -2.04 -14.89
N PRO A 287 0.65 -2.89 -13.96
CA PRO A 287 0.43 -4.32 -14.20
C PRO A 287 -0.45 -4.65 -15.41
N HIS A 288 -1.45 -3.81 -15.70
CA HIS A 288 -2.43 -4.08 -16.76
C HIS A 288 -1.93 -3.74 -18.17
N THR A 289 -0.89 -2.91 -18.29
CA THR A 289 -0.29 -2.51 -19.58
C THR A 289 1.11 -3.07 -19.79
N ASP A 290 1.79 -3.41 -18.70
CA ASP A 290 3.09 -4.06 -18.72
C ASP A 290 2.97 -5.52 -18.30
N THR A 291 2.99 -6.42 -19.28
CA THR A 291 2.80 -7.85 -19.07
C THR A 291 3.88 -8.48 -18.21
N PHE A 292 5.14 -8.06 -18.34
CA PHE A 292 6.26 -8.55 -17.56
C PHE A 292 6.09 -8.12 -16.10
N TYR A 293 5.85 -6.82 -15.87
CA TYR A 293 5.60 -6.33 -14.52
C TYR A 293 4.39 -7.01 -13.88
N GLY A 294 3.27 -7.12 -14.60
CA GLY A 294 2.06 -7.75 -14.09
C GLY A 294 2.25 -9.22 -13.70
N GLN A 295 3.11 -9.96 -14.40
CA GLN A 295 3.42 -11.35 -14.09
C GLN A 295 4.41 -11.50 -12.93
N HIS A 296 5.46 -10.67 -12.89
CA HIS A 296 6.62 -10.88 -12.01
C HIS A 296 6.71 -9.92 -10.82
N ARG A 297 5.76 -8.97 -10.64
CA ARG A 297 5.82 -7.97 -9.56
C ARG A 297 5.90 -8.56 -8.14
N TYR A 298 5.29 -9.73 -7.93
CA TYR A 298 5.25 -10.43 -6.64
C TYR A 298 6.22 -11.62 -6.57
N ASP A 299 6.95 -11.88 -7.65
CA ASP A 299 7.93 -12.95 -7.69
C ASP A 299 9.15 -12.57 -6.85
N ASP A 300 9.81 -13.59 -6.32
CA ASP A 300 11.07 -13.41 -5.62
C ASP A 300 12.18 -12.97 -6.59
N TRP A 301 13.20 -12.32 -6.05
CA TRP A 301 14.28 -11.75 -6.86
C TRP A 301 14.97 -12.75 -7.79
N GLY A 302 15.12 -14.02 -7.39
CA GLY A 302 15.78 -15.01 -8.24
C GLY A 302 14.92 -15.46 -9.40
N GLN A 303 13.60 -15.62 -9.19
CA GLN A 303 12.64 -15.84 -10.27
C GLN A 303 12.66 -14.68 -11.27
N VAL A 304 12.71 -13.44 -10.77
CA VAL A 304 12.81 -12.24 -11.61
C VAL A 304 14.11 -12.24 -12.42
N CYS A 305 15.26 -12.56 -11.82
CA CYS A 305 16.53 -12.66 -12.54
C CYS A 305 16.47 -13.69 -13.69
N VAL A 306 15.84 -14.84 -13.46
CA VAL A 306 15.61 -15.86 -14.51
C VAL A 306 14.71 -15.30 -15.60
N ALA A 307 13.57 -14.71 -15.23
CA ALA A 307 12.62 -14.13 -16.18
C ALA A 307 13.23 -13.02 -17.05
N VAL A 308 14.02 -12.11 -16.47
CA VAL A 308 14.73 -11.07 -17.24
C VAL A 308 15.75 -11.71 -18.20
N SER A 309 16.48 -12.74 -17.75
CA SER A 309 17.46 -13.43 -18.59
C SER A 309 16.81 -14.14 -19.77
N GLU A 310 15.66 -14.79 -19.56
CA GLU A 310 14.84 -15.41 -20.61
C GLU A 310 14.28 -14.36 -21.57
N MET A 311 13.80 -13.23 -21.06
CA MET A 311 13.31 -12.11 -21.87
C MET A 311 14.41 -11.56 -22.79
N VAL A 312 15.64 -11.37 -22.29
CA VAL A 312 16.79 -10.94 -23.10
C VAL A 312 17.17 -12.00 -24.12
N LYS A 313 17.15 -13.28 -23.75
CA LYS A 313 17.45 -14.39 -24.67
C LYS A 313 16.46 -14.44 -25.83
N ALA A 314 15.16 -14.38 -25.55
CA ALA A 314 14.11 -14.36 -26.56
C ALA A 314 14.26 -13.16 -27.51
N TYR A 315 14.64 -12.00 -26.96
CA TYR A 315 14.91 -10.82 -27.77
C TYR A 315 16.14 -10.99 -28.69
N LYS A 316 17.22 -11.62 -28.20
CA LYS A 316 18.42 -11.92 -29.00
C LYS A 316 18.09 -12.88 -30.15
N GLU A 317 17.32 -13.93 -29.87
CA GLU A 317 16.89 -14.91 -30.88
C GLU A 317 16.01 -14.27 -31.96
N MET A 318 15.06 -13.42 -31.59
CA MET A 318 14.16 -12.76 -32.54
C MET A 318 14.90 -11.79 -33.49
N ASN A 319 16.01 -11.20 -33.04
CA ASN A 319 16.80 -10.25 -33.82
C ASN A 319 18.08 -10.87 -34.42
N ASN A 320 18.22 -12.21 -34.40
CA ASN A 320 19.39 -12.94 -34.91
C ASN A 320 20.74 -12.47 -34.33
N PHE A 321 20.79 -12.13 -33.03
CA PHE A 321 22.05 -11.80 -32.36
C PHE A 321 22.79 -13.08 -31.92
N ASP A 322 24.03 -13.23 -32.39
CA ASP A 322 24.75 -14.52 -32.51
C ASP A 322 25.46 -15.04 -31.23
N ARG A 323 24.93 -14.83 -30.02
CA ARG A 323 25.55 -15.32 -28.76
C ARG A 323 24.56 -15.87 -27.72
N ASN A 324 24.79 -17.13 -27.32
CA ASN A 324 23.87 -17.99 -26.56
C ASN A 324 23.97 -17.93 -25.03
N THR A 325 24.86 -17.13 -24.44
CA THR A 325 24.93 -16.96 -22.99
C THR A 325 24.31 -15.62 -22.60
N VAL A 326 23.61 -15.58 -21.47
CA VAL A 326 23.05 -14.36 -20.85
C VAL A 326 23.33 -14.49 -19.36
N SER A 327 24.27 -13.70 -18.84
CA SER A 327 24.50 -13.53 -17.41
C SER A 327 23.98 -12.17 -16.93
N LEU A 328 23.85 -11.96 -15.62
CA LEU A 328 23.45 -10.66 -15.08
C LEU A 328 24.41 -9.52 -15.47
N ASP A 329 25.72 -9.80 -15.55
CA ASP A 329 26.73 -8.84 -16.03
C ASP A 329 26.56 -8.52 -17.52
N GLU A 330 26.07 -9.50 -18.31
CA GLU A 330 25.71 -9.26 -19.70
C GLU A 330 24.47 -8.40 -19.87
N ILE A 331 23.53 -8.35 -18.93
CA ILE A 331 22.36 -7.45 -19.02
C ILE A 331 22.81 -5.98 -18.99
N LYS A 332 23.72 -5.64 -18.06
CA LYS A 332 24.32 -4.31 -17.98
C LYS A 332 25.10 -3.98 -19.25
N SER A 333 25.87 -4.95 -19.76
CA SER A 333 26.60 -4.81 -21.02
C SER A 333 25.69 -4.80 -22.26
N PHE A 334 24.52 -5.41 -22.22
CA PHE A 334 23.57 -5.50 -23.32
C PHE A 334 22.93 -4.13 -23.58
N MET A 335 22.52 -3.45 -22.51
CA MET A 335 21.98 -2.09 -22.60
C MET A 335 22.97 -1.07 -23.17
N SER A 336 24.27 -1.21 -22.87
CA SER A 336 25.30 -0.32 -23.39
C SER A 336 25.73 -0.65 -24.83
N ARG A 337 25.64 -1.93 -25.24
CA ARG A 337 26.08 -2.39 -26.56
C ARG A 337 25.00 -2.37 -27.64
N PHE A 338 23.72 -2.41 -27.26
CA PHE A 338 22.60 -2.48 -28.20
C PHE A 338 21.62 -1.30 -28.01
N PRO A 339 22.01 -0.06 -28.36
CA PRO A 339 21.10 1.09 -28.32
C PRO A 339 19.90 0.93 -29.26
N GLU A 340 19.99 0.08 -30.28
CA GLU A 340 18.86 -0.30 -31.14
C GLU A 340 17.77 -1.05 -30.36
N ALA A 341 18.12 -1.80 -29.31
CA ALA A 341 17.13 -2.45 -28.45
C ALA A 341 16.23 -1.46 -27.72
N ARG A 342 16.76 -0.27 -27.37
CA ARG A 342 15.95 0.85 -26.84
C ARG A 342 14.88 1.30 -27.82
N LYS A 343 15.14 1.18 -29.13
CA LYS A 343 14.21 1.56 -30.20
C LYS A 343 13.23 0.46 -30.57
N GLN A 344 13.61 -0.81 -30.40
CA GLN A 344 12.84 -1.97 -30.88
C GLN A 344 11.98 -2.62 -29.79
N SER A 345 12.35 -2.53 -28.50
CA SER A 345 11.54 -3.06 -27.40
C SER A 345 11.63 -2.22 -26.13
N ALA A 346 10.56 -1.48 -25.84
CA ALA A 346 10.43 -0.67 -24.63
C ALA A 346 10.39 -1.53 -23.35
N GLN A 347 9.72 -2.68 -23.39
CA GLN A 347 9.60 -3.57 -22.23
C GLN A 347 10.95 -4.21 -21.83
N VAL A 348 11.69 -4.74 -22.81
CA VAL A 348 13.02 -5.32 -22.57
C VAL A 348 13.94 -4.28 -21.96
N THR A 349 13.98 -3.09 -22.56
CA THR A 349 14.80 -1.97 -22.09
C THR A 349 14.46 -1.58 -20.66
N ARG A 350 13.17 -1.41 -20.35
CA ARG A 350 12.67 -1.02 -19.03
C ARG A 350 13.12 -1.99 -17.94
N HIS A 351 12.80 -3.28 -18.09
CA HIS A 351 13.08 -4.25 -17.03
C HIS A 351 14.55 -4.62 -16.92
N CYS A 352 15.32 -4.56 -18.02
CA CYS A 352 16.78 -4.67 -17.95
C CYS A 352 17.41 -3.50 -17.18
N ALA A 353 16.92 -2.28 -17.39
CA ALA A 353 17.42 -1.09 -16.68
C ALA A 353 17.18 -1.21 -15.18
N ILE A 354 15.93 -1.49 -14.80
CA ILE A 354 15.54 -1.67 -13.41
C ILE A 354 16.34 -2.81 -12.77
N ALA A 355 16.42 -3.97 -13.43
CA ALA A 355 17.16 -5.11 -12.88
C ALA A 355 18.65 -4.80 -12.72
N SER A 356 19.27 -4.08 -13.66
CA SER A 356 20.67 -3.67 -13.57
C SER A 356 20.92 -2.74 -12.39
N GLU A 357 20.01 -1.80 -12.15
CA GLU A 357 20.08 -0.88 -11.01
C GLU A 357 19.95 -1.62 -9.68
N LEU A 358 18.98 -2.54 -9.57
CA LEU A 358 18.82 -3.38 -8.38
C LEU A 358 20.08 -4.22 -8.11
N VAL A 359 20.68 -4.83 -9.14
CA VAL A 359 21.94 -5.58 -8.99
C VAL A 359 23.07 -4.68 -8.49
N ALA A 360 23.19 -3.46 -9.02
CA ALA A 360 24.21 -2.51 -8.60
C ALA A 360 24.07 -2.15 -7.12
N GLU A 361 22.84 -1.87 -6.67
CA GLU A 361 22.53 -1.55 -5.27
C GLU A 361 22.78 -2.73 -4.32
N ILE A 362 22.30 -3.93 -4.67
CA ILE A 362 22.46 -5.14 -3.84
C ILE A 362 23.94 -5.47 -3.63
N ASN A 363 24.72 -5.46 -4.72
CA ASN A 363 26.13 -5.82 -4.66
C ASN A 363 26.98 -4.69 -4.06
N GLY A 364 26.68 -3.43 -4.43
CA GLY A 364 27.40 -2.25 -3.94
C GLY A 364 27.31 -2.07 -2.43
N ARG A 365 26.15 -2.40 -1.84
CA ARG A 365 25.90 -2.30 -0.38
C ARG A 365 25.94 -3.63 0.36
N ASN A 366 26.25 -4.74 -0.34
CA ASN A 366 26.29 -6.09 0.23
C ASN A 366 24.99 -6.49 0.97
N LEU A 367 23.83 -6.11 0.39
CA LEU A 367 22.52 -6.22 1.04
C LEU A 367 22.12 -7.66 1.33
N THR A 368 22.60 -8.63 0.54
CA THR A 368 22.36 -10.06 0.80
C THR A 368 22.91 -10.49 2.15
N ARG A 369 24.14 -10.07 2.51
CA ARG A 369 24.74 -10.39 3.82
C ARG A 369 23.94 -9.76 4.95
N LEU A 370 23.58 -8.49 4.78
CA LEU A 370 22.85 -7.71 5.77
C LEU A 370 21.46 -8.32 6.03
N SER A 371 20.76 -8.70 4.96
CA SER A 371 19.42 -9.28 5.09
C SER A 371 19.42 -10.67 5.74
N VAL A 372 20.46 -11.49 5.53
CA VAL A 372 20.61 -12.74 6.29
C VAL A 372 20.69 -12.46 7.80
N LEU A 373 21.46 -11.46 8.21
CA LEU A 373 21.54 -11.04 9.62
C LEU A 373 20.20 -10.50 10.13
N GLU A 374 19.49 -9.70 9.33
CA GLU A 374 18.16 -9.20 9.71
C GLU A 374 17.18 -10.33 10.01
N GLN A 375 17.09 -11.32 9.12
CA GLN A 375 16.21 -12.47 9.30
C GLN A 375 16.63 -13.32 10.50
N ASP A 376 17.95 -13.47 10.74
CA ASP A 376 18.47 -14.18 11.91
C ASP A 376 18.10 -13.48 13.23
N ILE A 377 18.24 -12.15 13.29
CA ILE A 377 17.83 -11.33 14.44
C ILE A 377 16.33 -11.48 14.73
N ILE A 378 15.48 -11.55 13.71
CA ILE A 378 14.02 -11.63 13.90
C ILE A 378 13.56 -13.04 14.31
N SER A 379 14.20 -14.07 13.74
CA SER A 379 13.77 -15.46 13.89
C SER A 379 14.40 -16.19 15.08
N ASN A 380 15.62 -15.81 15.48
CA ASN A 380 16.40 -16.53 16.47
C ASN A 380 16.77 -15.65 17.67
N ASN A 381 16.90 -16.26 18.84
CA ASN A 381 17.38 -15.59 20.03
C ASN A 381 18.81 -16.04 20.35
N ASN A 382 19.81 -15.32 19.84
CA ASN A 382 21.23 -15.58 20.10
C ASN A 382 22.00 -14.27 20.32
N ILE A 383 21.74 -13.63 21.46
CA ILE A 383 22.28 -12.29 21.77
C ILE A 383 23.81 -12.24 21.67
N THR A 384 24.54 -13.28 22.07
CA THR A 384 26.01 -13.29 22.02
C THR A 384 26.54 -13.20 20.59
N GLU A 385 26.01 -14.00 19.66
CA GLU A 385 26.42 -13.92 18.25
C GLU A 385 25.87 -12.66 17.58
N HIS A 386 24.63 -12.26 17.88
CA HIS A 386 24.05 -11.04 17.32
C HIS A 386 24.83 -9.79 17.78
N ASN A 387 25.31 -9.74 19.03
CA ASN A 387 26.19 -8.67 19.51
C ASN A 387 27.45 -8.58 18.65
N ARG A 388 28.12 -9.71 18.40
CA ARG A 388 29.33 -9.76 17.57
C ARG A 388 29.06 -9.31 16.13
N LEU A 389 28.04 -9.90 15.49
CA LEU A 389 27.70 -9.64 14.08
C LEU A 389 27.21 -8.20 13.85
N VAL A 390 26.37 -7.67 14.73
CA VAL A 390 25.88 -6.28 14.61
C VAL A 390 27.01 -5.29 14.87
N LEU A 391 27.90 -5.56 15.83
CA LEU A 391 29.08 -4.72 16.04
C LEU A 391 30.00 -4.71 14.81
N GLU A 392 30.26 -5.87 14.20
CA GLU A 392 31.02 -5.97 12.95
C GLU A 392 30.41 -5.13 11.82
N VAL A 393 29.07 -5.18 11.65
CA VAL A 393 28.36 -4.38 10.65
C VAL A 393 28.48 -2.89 10.93
N VAL A 394 28.31 -2.48 12.19
CA VAL A 394 28.40 -1.08 12.61
C VAL A 394 29.83 -0.57 12.48
N GLN A 395 30.85 -1.39 12.71
CA GLN A 395 32.26 -0.97 12.57
C GLN A 395 32.76 -0.98 11.12
N ASP A 396 32.13 -1.76 10.23
CA ASP A 396 32.52 -1.88 8.83
C ASP A 396 32.32 -0.55 8.07
N PRO A 397 33.40 0.14 7.65
CA PRO A 397 33.30 1.43 6.98
C PRO A 397 32.65 1.35 5.60
N LYS A 398 32.50 0.14 5.03
CA LYS A 398 31.83 -0.07 3.73
C LYS A 398 30.31 -0.16 3.85
N THR A 399 29.78 -0.42 5.05
CA THR A 399 28.33 -0.47 5.28
C THR A 399 27.77 0.94 5.30
N ASP A 400 26.72 1.23 4.54
CA ASP A 400 26.05 2.53 4.59
C ASP A 400 25.47 2.83 5.98
N PHE A 401 25.38 4.11 6.35
CA PHE A 401 24.84 4.51 7.66
C PHE A 401 23.38 4.13 7.85
N ASP A 402 22.54 4.26 6.81
CA ASP A 402 21.12 3.94 6.92
C ASP A 402 20.92 2.43 7.07
N ASP A 403 21.73 1.62 6.38
CA ASP A 403 21.73 0.16 6.52
C ASP A 403 22.21 -0.29 7.91
N ALA A 404 23.30 0.30 8.43
CA ALA A 404 23.78 0.01 9.78
C ALA A 404 22.75 0.44 10.85
N LEU A 405 22.17 1.63 10.71
CA LEU A 405 21.13 2.15 11.60
C LEU A 405 19.92 1.23 11.66
N ARG A 406 19.45 0.76 10.49
CA ARG A 406 18.30 -0.14 10.37
C ARG A 406 18.53 -1.49 11.05
N ILE A 407 19.74 -2.05 10.92
CA ILE A 407 20.13 -3.28 11.65
C ILE A 407 20.14 -3.05 13.16
N VAL A 408 20.71 -1.93 13.62
CA VAL A 408 20.71 -1.58 15.05
C VAL A 408 19.28 -1.39 15.58
N MET A 409 18.39 -0.79 14.80
CA MET A 409 16.97 -0.64 15.12
C MET A 409 16.24 -2.00 15.26
N LEU A 410 16.47 -2.93 14.32
CA LEU A 410 15.93 -4.29 14.41
C LEU A 410 16.45 -5.04 15.64
N TYR A 411 17.76 -4.95 15.89
CA TYR A 411 18.40 -5.52 17.07
C TYR A 411 17.81 -4.92 18.36
N GLN A 412 17.61 -3.60 18.41
CA GLN A 412 17.03 -2.90 19.56
C GLN A 412 15.58 -3.31 19.83
N LEU A 413 14.77 -3.47 18.79
CA LEU A 413 13.40 -3.97 18.93
C LEU A 413 13.35 -5.40 19.49
N HIS A 414 14.28 -6.26 19.06
CA HIS A 414 14.33 -7.66 19.52
C HIS A 414 14.87 -7.80 20.95
N TYR A 415 15.89 -7.02 21.31
CA TYR A 415 16.62 -7.12 22.58
C TYR A 415 16.32 -6.01 23.59
N GLU A 416 15.25 -5.25 23.39
CA GLU A 416 14.85 -4.07 24.18
C GLU A 416 14.99 -4.26 25.70
N ARG A 417 14.57 -5.42 26.22
CA ARG A 417 14.55 -5.76 27.66
C ARG A 417 15.50 -6.89 28.05
N VAL A 418 16.38 -7.29 27.13
CA VAL A 418 17.29 -8.40 27.37
C VAL A 418 18.61 -7.87 27.92
N ALA A 419 18.99 -8.35 29.11
CA ALA A 419 20.26 -8.00 29.71
C ALA A 419 21.44 -8.47 28.84
N GLY A 420 22.50 -7.67 28.78
CA GLY A 420 23.66 -7.96 27.92
C GLY A 420 23.52 -7.45 26.48
N ASN A 421 22.49 -6.66 26.18
CA ASN A 421 22.47 -5.91 24.93
C ASN A 421 23.56 -4.83 24.92
N ILE A 422 24.06 -4.50 23.73
CA ILE A 422 25.21 -3.60 23.54
C ILE A 422 24.81 -2.26 22.92
N ILE A 423 23.57 -1.82 23.10
CA ILE A 423 23.02 -0.62 22.46
C ILE A 423 23.82 0.65 22.72
N PRO A 424 24.27 0.95 23.96
CA PRO A 424 25.10 2.12 24.20
C PRO A 424 26.41 2.08 23.40
N GLN A 425 27.02 0.90 23.28
CA GLN A 425 28.23 0.70 22.49
C GLN A 425 27.94 0.90 21.00
N LEU A 426 26.88 0.29 20.45
CA LEU A 426 26.53 0.44 19.04
C LEU A 426 26.29 1.92 18.66
N LYS A 427 25.63 2.70 19.53
CA LYS A 427 25.47 4.14 19.33
C LYS A 427 26.80 4.88 19.33
N GLN A 428 27.70 4.54 20.25
CA GLN A 428 29.04 5.13 20.29
C GLN A 428 29.83 4.83 19.02
N GLU A 429 29.80 3.59 18.53
CA GLU A 429 30.49 3.19 17.30
C GLU A 429 29.92 3.91 16.06
N LEU A 430 28.58 4.06 15.97
CA LEU A 430 27.96 4.87 14.92
C LEU A 430 28.43 6.33 14.96
N MET A 431 28.50 6.94 16.16
CA MET A 431 29.01 8.30 16.33
C MET A 431 30.50 8.41 16.01
N GLN A 432 31.32 7.41 16.36
CA GLN A 432 32.75 7.36 16.00
C GLN A 432 32.95 7.31 14.49
N ARG A 433 32.05 6.64 13.77
CA ARG A 433 31.99 6.68 12.29
C ARG A 433 31.45 7.99 11.73
N GLN A 434 31.17 9.01 12.55
CA GLN A 434 30.60 10.30 12.15
C GLN A 434 29.16 10.19 11.62
N CYS A 435 28.38 9.20 12.07
CA CYS A 435 26.94 9.19 11.83
C CYS A 435 26.30 10.42 12.52
N PRO A 436 25.44 11.20 11.82
CA PRO A 436 24.76 12.34 12.41
C PRO A 436 23.99 11.99 13.70
N GLN A 437 24.11 12.86 14.71
CA GLN A 437 23.54 12.58 16.04
C GLN A 437 22.02 12.44 16.02
N ASP A 438 21.34 13.21 15.18
CA ASP A 438 19.91 13.12 14.92
C ASP A 438 19.52 11.72 14.42
N LYS A 439 20.29 11.12 13.51
CA LYS A 439 20.06 9.74 13.06
C LYS A 439 20.23 8.73 14.19
N VAL A 440 21.27 8.88 15.03
CA VAL A 440 21.52 7.96 16.15
C VAL A 440 20.39 8.04 17.20
N GLN A 441 19.82 9.22 17.44
CA GLN A 441 18.66 9.40 18.34
C GLN A 441 17.41 8.66 17.86
N LEU A 442 17.26 8.40 16.56
CA LEU A 442 16.12 7.65 16.02
C LEU A 442 16.01 6.23 16.59
N ILE A 443 17.12 5.64 17.05
CA ILE A 443 17.13 4.33 17.72
C ILE A 443 16.28 4.36 19.00
N ASP A 444 16.37 5.45 19.78
CA ASP A 444 15.56 5.64 20.99
C ASP A 444 14.12 6.01 20.66
N ARG A 445 13.93 6.91 19.67
CA ARG A 445 12.60 7.32 19.20
C ARG A 445 11.78 6.14 18.69
N LEU A 446 12.43 5.15 18.07
CA LEU A 446 11.78 3.91 17.66
C LEU A 446 11.16 3.15 18.85
N ILE A 447 11.87 3.06 19.98
CA ILE A 447 11.35 2.40 21.19
C ILE A 447 10.26 3.23 21.86
N GLU A 448 10.41 4.56 21.89
CA GLU A 448 9.36 5.45 22.37
C GLU A 448 8.07 5.30 21.55
N TYR A 449 8.19 5.12 20.23
CA TYR A 449 7.07 4.96 19.31
C TYR A 449 6.45 3.55 19.32
N ALA A 450 7.28 2.52 19.22
CA ALA A 450 6.88 1.14 18.94
C ALA A 450 7.59 0.08 19.81
N GLY A 451 8.10 0.47 20.97
CA GLY A 451 8.64 -0.45 21.98
C GLY A 451 7.59 -1.43 22.52
N GLN A 452 8.03 -2.42 23.29
CA GLN A 452 7.19 -3.51 23.77
C GLN A 452 5.97 -3.06 24.57
N GLU A 453 6.07 -1.95 25.33
CA GLU A 453 4.92 -1.39 26.09
C GLU A 453 3.90 -0.70 25.19
N GLN A 454 4.36 -0.16 24.06
CA GLN A 454 3.49 0.55 23.14
C GLN A 454 2.70 -0.43 22.27
N ARG A 455 3.22 -1.63 22.01
CA ARG A 455 2.65 -2.65 21.10
C ARG A 455 1.55 -3.50 21.75
N ARG A 456 0.59 -3.96 20.95
CA ARG A 456 -0.43 -4.95 21.37
C ARG A 456 -0.11 -6.39 21.04
N HIS A 457 0.96 -6.62 20.28
CA HIS A 457 1.35 -7.95 19.81
C HIS A 457 2.84 -8.19 19.98
N GLU A 458 3.16 -9.43 20.34
CA GLU A 458 4.51 -9.97 20.17
C GLU A 458 4.77 -10.19 18.69
N ILE A 459 5.85 -9.57 18.20
CA ILE A 459 6.25 -9.59 16.79
C ILE A 459 7.41 -10.55 16.51
N PHE A 460 8.15 -10.95 17.55
CA PHE A 460 9.24 -11.92 17.46
C PHE A 460 8.74 -13.29 17.95
N LYS A 461 9.01 -14.34 17.19
CA LYS A 461 8.73 -15.72 17.61
C LYS A 461 10.01 -16.31 18.20
N THR A 462 9.94 -16.87 19.39
CA THR A 462 11.06 -17.66 19.94
C THR A 462 11.11 -19.01 19.22
N SER A 463 11.84 -19.10 18.11
CA SER A 463 12.11 -20.38 17.45
C SER A 463 13.25 -21.10 18.19
N THR A 464 13.00 -22.32 18.67
CA THR A 464 14.05 -23.22 19.17
C THR A 464 14.92 -23.73 18.00
N GLY A 465 15.90 -22.94 17.59
CA GLY A 465 17.27 -23.34 17.22
C GLY A 465 17.52 -24.39 16.12
N ARG A 466 16.52 -24.85 15.34
CA ARG A 466 16.72 -25.94 14.37
C ARG A 466 17.02 -25.51 12.92
N MET A 467 16.89 -24.24 12.57
CA MET A 467 16.96 -23.81 11.16
C MET A 467 18.39 -23.44 10.68
N PHE A 468 19.34 -23.23 11.60
CA PHE A 468 20.65 -22.63 11.29
C PHE A 468 21.66 -23.57 10.60
N LYS A 469 21.56 -24.90 10.79
CA LYS A 469 22.55 -25.83 10.20
C LYS A 469 22.47 -25.94 8.66
N ALA A 470 21.41 -25.44 8.04
CA ALA A 470 21.27 -25.40 6.58
C ALA A 470 21.86 -24.12 5.95
N VAL A 471 21.97 -23.03 6.72
CA VAL A 471 22.23 -21.66 6.22
C VAL A 471 23.71 -21.40 5.91
N ALA A 472 24.62 -21.92 6.73
CA ALA A 472 26.07 -21.67 6.59
C ALA A 472 26.70 -22.30 5.33
N LYS A 473 25.97 -23.16 4.60
CA LYS A 473 26.48 -23.89 3.42
C LYS A 473 26.00 -23.33 2.08
N ALA A 474 25.06 -22.37 2.09
CA ALA A 474 24.38 -21.87 0.88
C ALA A 474 24.87 -20.48 0.42
N VAL A 475 25.77 -19.83 1.16
CA VAL A 475 26.33 -18.53 0.78
C VAL A 475 27.26 -18.71 -0.42
N GLY A 476 26.77 -18.39 -1.61
CA GLY A 476 27.54 -18.43 -2.87
C GLY A 476 26.78 -18.94 -4.10
N GLN A 477 25.59 -19.52 -3.94
CA GLN A 477 24.72 -19.92 -5.06
C GLN A 477 23.32 -19.34 -4.85
N PHE A 478 22.90 -18.42 -5.71
CA PHE A 478 21.51 -17.96 -5.75
C PHE A 478 20.62 -19.13 -6.20
N GLY A 479 19.87 -19.71 -5.24
CA GLY A 479 18.92 -20.79 -5.45
C GLY A 479 17.82 -20.77 -4.39
N LYS A 480 16.83 -21.67 -4.51
CA LYS A 480 15.64 -21.73 -3.62
C LYS A 480 15.99 -21.79 -2.12
N ASP A 481 17.12 -22.41 -1.77
CA ASP A 481 17.56 -22.56 -0.38
C ASP A 481 18.01 -21.24 0.26
N VAL A 482 18.66 -20.34 -0.49
CA VAL A 482 19.06 -19.01 0.00
C VAL A 482 17.85 -18.09 0.16
N GLN A 483 16.88 -18.19 -0.74
CA GLN A 483 15.69 -17.33 -0.74
C GLN A 483 14.74 -17.61 0.42
N ASN A 484 14.62 -18.88 0.81
CA ASN A 484 13.89 -19.26 2.02
C ASN A 484 14.49 -18.63 3.29
N VAL A 485 15.79 -18.31 3.29
CA VAL A 485 16.45 -17.60 4.40
C VAL A 485 16.12 -16.11 4.39
N LEU A 486 16.04 -15.50 3.21
CA LEU A 486 15.83 -14.07 3.04
C LEU A 486 14.38 -13.62 3.28
N THR A 487 13.41 -14.55 3.29
CA THR A 487 11.97 -14.24 3.34
C THR A 487 11.23 -14.94 4.50
N GLN A 488 11.89 -15.17 5.63
CA GLN A 488 11.31 -15.88 6.78
C GLN A 488 10.24 -15.06 7.54
N HIS A 489 10.43 -13.74 7.63
CA HIS A 489 9.50 -12.86 8.33
C HIS A 489 8.11 -12.88 7.67
N VAL A 490 7.08 -12.90 8.51
CA VAL A 490 5.68 -12.84 8.08
C VAL A 490 5.03 -11.64 8.76
N PRO A 491 4.51 -10.66 8.00
CA PRO A 491 3.88 -9.47 8.57
C PRO A 491 2.74 -9.80 9.54
N LEU A 492 2.59 -8.97 10.60
CA LEU A 492 1.55 -9.13 11.61
C LEU A 492 0.14 -9.16 10.99
N LEU A 493 -0.03 -8.43 9.88
CA LEU A 493 -1.25 -8.30 9.11
C LEU A 493 -1.89 -9.66 8.77
N LYS A 494 -1.09 -10.68 8.45
CA LYS A 494 -1.59 -12.04 8.15
C LYS A 494 -2.39 -12.62 9.33
N LYS A 495 -1.84 -12.48 10.54
CA LYS A 495 -2.46 -12.96 11.79
C LYS A 495 -3.76 -12.21 12.08
N LEU A 496 -3.78 -10.90 11.85
CA LEU A 496 -4.96 -10.06 12.10
C LEU A 496 -6.10 -10.37 11.13
N ILE A 497 -5.80 -10.50 9.83
CA ILE A 497 -6.79 -10.89 8.81
C ILE A 497 -7.34 -12.28 9.13
N ASN A 498 -6.47 -13.24 9.47
CA ASN A 498 -6.92 -14.58 9.84
C ASN A 498 -7.87 -14.57 11.05
N ARG A 499 -7.57 -13.77 12.09
CA ARG A 499 -8.46 -13.62 13.25
C ARG A 499 -9.78 -12.94 12.91
N ALA A 500 -9.75 -11.92 12.06
CA ALA A 500 -10.94 -11.23 11.58
C ALA A 500 -11.85 -12.15 10.75
N TYR A 501 -11.27 -12.91 9.83
CA TYR A 501 -11.97 -13.91 9.02
C TYR A 501 -12.73 -14.92 9.90
N ASN A 502 -12.08 -15.39 10.96
CA ASN A 502 -12.66 -16.39 11.87
C ASN A 502 -13.52 -15.79 13.00
N GLY A 503 -13.64 -14.47 13.12
CA GLY A 503 -14.40 -13.81 14.20
C GLY A 503 -13.75 -13.95 15.58
N THR A 504 -12.43 -14.14 15.64
CA THR A 504 -11.65 -14.39 16.87
C THR A 504 -10.68 -13.26 17.22
N LEU A 505 -10.88 -12.07 16.64
CA LEU A 505 -10.08 -10.91 16.96
C LEU A 505 -10.36 -10.45 18.40
N SER A 506 -9.31 -10.27 19.20
CA SER A 506 -9.39 -9.94 20.63
C SER A 506 -10.19 -8.67 20.89
N VAL A 507 -11.14 -8.73 21.84
CA VAL A 507 -11.97 -7.58 22.23
C VAL A 507 -11.15 -6.52 22.97
N ASP A 508 -10.20 -6.94 23.81
CA ASP A 508 -9.35 -6.03 24.57
C ASP A 508 -8.38 -5.25 23.66
N ASN A 509 -7.75 -5.95 22.71
CA ASN A 509 -6.81 -5.31 21.78
C ASN A 509 -7.52 -4.58 20.64
N TYR A 510 -8.73 -5.01 20.27
CA TYR A 510 -9.52 -4.44 19.18
C TYR A 510 -10.98 -4.20 19.61
N PRO A 511 -11.25 -3.19 20.46
CA PRO A 511 -12.60 -2.85 20.86
C PRO A 511 -13.51 -2.51 19.68
N VAL A 512 -14.81 -2.60 19.92
CA VAL A 512 -15.85 -2.23 18.97
C VAL A 512 -16.13 -0.74 19.08
N GLN A 513 -16.29 -0.08 17.93
CA GLN A 513 -16.85 1.27 17.86
C GLN A 513 -18.33 1.16 17.49
N GLU A 514 -19.21 1.66 18.35
CA GLU A 514 -20.64 1.67 18.08
C GLU A 514 -20.99 2.64 16.96
N VAL A 515 -21.91 2.22 16.10
CA VAL A 515 -22.41 3.01 14.97
C VAL A 515 -23.93 3.08 15.08
N ALA A 516 -24.47 4.29 15.08
CA ALA A 516 -25.91 4.51 15.12
C ALA A 516 -26.60 3.89 13.89
N GLY A 517 -27.71 3.19 14.11
CA GLY A 517 -28.45 2.52 13.04
C GLY A 517 -27.76 1.29 12.45
N CYS A 518 -26.70 0.76 13.09
CA CYS A 518 -26.09 -0.49 12.65
C CYS A 518 -27.08 -1.65 12.77
N PRO A 519 -27.29 -2.44 11.70
CA PRO A 519 -28.24 -3.56 11.73
C PRO A 519 -27.70 -4.78 12.51
N VAL A 520 -26.41 -4.81 12.83
CA VAL A 520 -25.79 -5.89 13.61
C VAL A 520 -25.87 -5.55 15.10
N PRO A 521 -26.43 -6.42 15.96
CA PRO A 521 -26.47 -6.17 17.40
C PRO A 521 -25.08 -6.00 18.02
N THR A 522 -24.93 -5.05 18.95
CA THR A 522 -23.65 -4.76 19.62
C THR A 522 -23.02 -6.01 20.25
N ALA A 523 -23.82 -6.88 20.87
CA ALA A 523 -23.34 -8.11 21.50
C ALA A 523 -22.73 -9.13 20.50
N GLN A 524 -23.14 -9.09 19.23
CA GLN A 524 -22.65 -9.99 18.19
C GLN A 524 -21.45 -9.41 17.43
N THR A 525 -21.30 -8.08 17.45
CA THR A 525 -20.30 -7.35 16.69
C THR A 525 -18.86 -7.85 16.86
N PRO A 526 -18.37 -8.17 18.08
CA PRO A 526 -17.00 -8.67 18.26
C PRO A 526 -16.73 -10.03 17.59
N PHE A 527 -17.78 -10.81 17.31
CA PHE A 527 -17.68 -12.19 16.84
C PHE A 527 -18.08 -12.35 15.37
N VAL A 528 -18.35 -11.24 14.67
CA VAL A 528 -18.64 -11.24 13.24
C VAL A 528 -17.44 -11.81 12.47
N ARG A 529 -17.69 -12.88 11.71
CA ARG A 529 -16.72 -13.42 10.74
C ARG A 529 -16.66 -12.51 9.52
N GLY A 530 -15.48 -12.01 9.19
CA GLY A 530 -15.30 -11.12 8.04
C GLY A 530 -15.08 -11.89 6.74
N LYS A 531 -16.10 -12.00 5.87
CA LYS A 531 -15.91 -12.40 4.47
C LYS A 531 -15.56 -11.19 3.59
N ASP A 532 -15.97 -9.99 4.01
CA ASP A 532 -15.62 -8.71 3.42
C ASP A 532 -14.86 -7.88 4.46
N ILE A 533 -13.52 -7.97 4.46
CA ILE A 533 -12.65 -7.32 5.44
C ILE A 533 -12.09 -6.02 4.84
N MET A 534 -12.32 -4.92 5.53
CA MET A 534 -11.78 -3.61 5.19
C MET A 534 -10.76 -3.21 6.22
N LEU A 535 -9.58 -2.83 5.77
CA LEU A 535 -8.49 -2.46 6.64
C LEU A 535 -8.19 -0.99 6.46
N VAL A 536 -7.90 -0.32 7.57
CA VAL A 536 -7.31 1.01 7.57
C VAL A 536 -5.98 0.93 8.26
N TYR A 537 -4.89 1.14 7.52
CA TYR A 537 -3.55 1.10 8.11
C TYR A 537 -3.05 2.51 8.39
N VAL A 538 -3.21 2.97 9.64
CA VAL A 538 -2.69 4.26 10.07
C VAL A 538 -1.18 4.15 10.20
N GLY A 539 -0.46 5.05 9.52
CA GLY A 539 1.00 5.05 9.53
C GLY A 539 1.65 4.36 8.37
N GLY A 540 0.88 3.91 7.39
CA GLY A 540 1.43 3.42 6.13
C GLY A 540 1.57 1.91 6.06
N ILE A 541 1.66 1.41 4.83
CA ILE A 541 1.81 -0.01 4.47
C ILE A 541 3.09 -0.22 3.65
N THR A 542 3.65 -1.43 3.63
CA THR A 542 4.76 -1.80 2.74
C THR A 542 4.27 -2.62 1.55
N TYR A 543 5.05 -2.68 0.46
CA TYR A 543 4.72 -3.54 -0.67
C TYR A 543 4.76 -5.03 -0.34
N SER A 544 5.51 -5.46 0.69
CA SER A 544 5.45 -6.84 1.20
C SER A 544 4.09 -7.18 1.81
N GLU A 545 3.46 -6.23 2.52
CA GLU A 545 2.11 -6.39 3.03
C GLU A 545 1.06 -6.31 1.91
N THR A 546 1.28 -5.46 0.90
CA THR A 546 0.42 -5.41 -0.30
C THR A 546 0.41 -6.75 -1.06
N MET A 547 1.58 -7.38 -1.23
CA MET A 547 1.68 -8.72 -1.80
C MET A 547 0.91 -9.75 -0.95
N LEU A 548 1.04 -9.69 0.38
CA LEU A 548 0.29 -10.58 1.27
C LEU A 548 -1.23 -10.41 1.07
N LEU A 549 -1.72 -9.17 0.90
CA LEU A 549 -3.12 -8.91 0.60
C LEU A 549 -3.55 -9.53 -0.74
N HIS A 550 -2.72 -9.42 -1.77
CA HIS A 550 -2.96 -10.08 -3.04
C HIS A 550 -3.05 -11.60 -2.88
N GLN A 551 -2.09 -12.22 -2.19
CA GLN A 551 -2.10 -13.66 -1.92
C GLN A 551 -3.34 -14.13 -1.14
N ILE A 552 -3.83 -13.33 -0.20
CA ILE A 552 -5.07 -13.65 0.55
C ILE A 552 -6.28 -13.60 -0.38
N ASN A 553 -6.43 -12.54 -1.18
CA ASN A 553 -7.56 -12.39 -2.09
C ASN A 553 -7.58 -13.45 -3.21
N GLU A 554 -6.41 -13.93 -3.65
CA GLU A 554 -6.28 -15.06 -4.57
C GLU A 554 -6.55 -16.44 -3.92
N GLY A 555 -6.80 -16.47 -2.61
CA GLY A 555 -7.02 -17.73 -1.89
C GLY A 555 -5.75 -18.60 -1.85
N ASN A 556 -4.57 -17.97 -1.74
CA ASN A 556 -3.28 -18.66 -1.66
C ASN A 556 -2.76 -18.76 -0.22
N VAL A 557 -3.52 -18.29 0.77
CA VAL A 557 -3.11 -18.30 2.18
C VAL A 557 -3.96 -19.24 3.01
N ASP A 558 -3.29 -20.15 3.72
CA ASP A 558 -3.93 -21.12 4.60
C ASP A 558 -4.63 -20.45 5.80
N ASN A 559 -5.78 -21.01 6.17
CA ASN A 559 -6.47 -20.66 7.38
C ASN A 559 -5.85 -21.41 8.57
N ASN A 560 -5.44 -20.69 9.62
CA ASN A 560 -4.85 -21.31 10.80
C ASN A 560 -5.92 -21.96 11.71
N GLN A 561 -6.38 -23.15 11.33
CA GLN A 561 -7.44 -23.89 12.01
C GLN A 561 -7.04 -24.36 13.43
N GLU A 562 -5.77 -24.74 13.64
CA GLU A 562 -5.29 -25.29 14.91
C GLU A 562 -5.31 -24.26 16.06
N ALA A 563 -4.95 -23.01 15.77
CA ALA A 563 -5.02 -21.93 16.75
C ALA A 563 -6.46 -21.66 17.22
N LEU A 564 -7.46 -21.87 16.35
CA LEU A 564 -8.88 -21.65 16.64
C LEU A 564 -9.47 -22.75 17.53
N MET A 565 -9.08 -24.01 17.32
CA MET A 565 -9.51 -25.13 18.18
C MET A 565 -9.02 -24.97 19.63
N ASN A 566 -7.83 -24.37 19.81
CA ASN A 566 -7.27 -24.09 21.13
C ASN A 566 -7.98 -22.91 21.83
N LEU A 567 -8.42 -21.90 21.07
CA LEU A 567 -9.27 -20.79 21.57
C LEU A 567 -10.66 -21.28 21.97
N GLY A 568 -11.29 -22.17 21.21
CA GLY A 568 -12.59 -22.76 21.52
C GLY A 568 -12.63 -23.48 22.87
N LYS A 569 -11.53 -24.14 23.26
CA LYS A 569 -11.38 -24.80 24.57
C LYS A 569 -11.19 -23.83 25.75
N GLN A 570 -10.66 -22.63 25.51
CA GLN A 570 -10.52 -21.60 26.54
C GLN A 570 -11.84 -20.85 26.79
N VAL A 571 -12.61 -20.56 25.73
CA VAL A 571 -13.92 -19.88 25.84
C VAL A 571 -14.94 -20.77 26.56
N THR A 572 -14.94 -22.09 26.34
CA THR A 572 -15.80 -23.03 27.10
C THR A 572 -15.44 -23.15 28.58
N ARG A 573 -14.22 -22.77 28.98
CA ARG A 573 -13.78 -22.81 30.39
C ARG A 573 -14.13 -21.55 31.17
N GLY A 574 -14.42 -20.43 30.51
CA GLY A 574 -14.75 -19.14 31.13
C GLY A 574 -16.25 -18.85 31.29
N LEU A 575 -17.12 -19.61 30.64
CA LEU A 575 -18.58 -19.44 30.69
C LEU A 575 -19.23 -20.44 31.65
N GLY A 576 -19.21 -20.11 32.94
CA GLY A 576 -20.09 -20.73 33.94
C GLY A 576 -21.52 -20.21 33.81
N SER A 577 -22.46 -21.14 33.57
CA SER A 577 -23.93 -21.07 33.67
C SER A 577 -24.69 -19.79 33.27
N GLY A 578 -25.58 -19.92 32.28
CA GLY A 578 -26.93 -19.34 32.42
C GLY A 578 -27.39 -18.22 31.49
N GLY A 579 -26.76 -18.00 30.32
CA GLY A 579 -27.29 -17.08 29.30
C GLY A 579 -27.15 -17.68 27.92
N VAL A 580 -28.12 -17.45 27.01
CA VAL A 580 -28.04 -17.87 25.60
C VAL A 580 -26.85 -17.17 24.97
N ALA A 581 -25.70 -17.84 25.01
CA ALA A 581 -24.46 -17.35 24.46
C ALA A 581 -24.57 -17.34 22.93
N ALA A 582 -24.33 -16.19 22.31
CA ALA A 582 -23.94 -16.14 20.91
C ALA A 582 -22.60 -16.87 20.79
N GLY A 583 -22.65 -18.18 20.53
CA GLY A 583 -21.47 -19.03 20.35
C GLY A 583 -20.72 -18.71 19.05
N PRO A 584 -19.50 -19.24 18.87
CA PRO A 584 -18.79 -19.17 17.60
C PRO A 584 -19.67 -19.71 16.46
N SER A 585 -19.68 -19.01 15.32
CA SER A 585 -20.53 -19.29 14.15
C SER A 585 -20.62 -20.78 13.78
N THR A 586 -21.83 -21.20 13.39
CA THR A 586 -22.18 -22.55 12.91
C THR A 586 -21.65 -22.86 11.50
N GLU A 587 -21.05 -21.90 10.80
CA GLU A 587 -20.45 -22.14 9.48
C GLU A 587 -19.17 -23.00 9.59
N PRO A 588 -18.99 -23.99 8.69
CA PRO A 588 -17.81 -24.84 8.68
C PRO A 588 -16.55 -24.03 8.37
N TYR A 589 -15.44 -24.39 9.02
CA TYR A 589 -14.15 -23.75 8.76
C TYR A 589 -13.60 -24.16 7.39
N THR A 590 -13.11 -23.18 6.62
CA THR A 590 -12.42 -23.42 5.35
C THR A 590 -10.93 -23.67 5.56
N ALA A 591 -10.31 -24.44 4.67
CA ALA A 591 -8.86 -24.73 4.72
C ALA A 591 -8.02 -23.49 4.38
N LYS A 592 -8.51 -22.64 3.48
CA LYS A 592 -7.88 -21.38 3.08
C LYS A 592 -8.71 -20.18 3.54
N ILE A 593 -8.07 -19.02 3.64
CA ILE A 593 -8.78 -17.76 3.89
C ILE A 593 -9.53 -17.39 2.61
N GLU A 594 -10.86 -17.41 2.66
CA GLU A 594 -11.75 -17.04 1.55
C GLU A 594 -12.40 -15.67 1.82
N ALA A 595 -11.56 -14.70 2.19
CA ALA A 595 -11.97 -13.34 2.48
C ALA A 595 -11.63 -12.41 1.32
N HIS A 596 -12.51 -11.47 1.05
CA HIS A 596 -12.20 -10.30 0.23
C HIS A 596 -11.62 -9.22 1.14
N VAL A 597 -10.37 -8.83 0.90
CA VAL A 597 -9.66 -7.87 1.74
C VAL A 597 -9.31 -6.63 0.91
N SER A 598 -9.83 -5.48 1.32
CA SER A 598 -9.46 -4.18 0.76
C SER A 598 -8.83 -3.31 1.84
N LEU A 599 -7.88 -2.45 1.47
CA LEU A 599 -7.15 -1.65 2.44
C LEU A 599 -7.02 -0.20 1.98
N VAL A 600 -7.29 0.73 2.90
CA VAL A 600 -6.95 2.15 2.75
C VAL A 600 -5.82 2.48 3.71
N THR A 601 -4.83 3.23 3.25
CA THR A 601 -3.66 3.60 4.05
C THR A 601 -3.37 5.09 3.94
N THR A 602 -2.71 5.64 4.95
CA THR A 602 -2.21 7.02 4.93
C THR A 602 -1.04 7.19 3.96
N SER A 603 -0.23 6.16 3.74
CA SER A 603 0.97 6.20 2.91
C SER A 603 1.44 4.80 2.53
N VAL A 604 2.42 4.73 1.63
CA VAL A 604 3.25 3.55 1.43
C VAL A 604 4.66 3.88 1.89
N LEU A 605 5.27 2.95 2.63
CA LEU A 605 6.55 3.16 3.28
C LEU A 605 7.60 2.19 2.73
N ASN A 606 8.79 2.72 2.48
CA ASN A 606 10.03 1.96 2.53
C ASN A 606 10.70 2.17 3.90
N SER A 607 11.87 1.56 4.13
CA SER A 607 12.57 1.68 5.41
C SER A 607 12.96 3.11 5.75
N LYS A 608 13.42 3.88 4.75
CA LYS A 608 13.84 5.28 4.88
C LYS A 608 12.67 6.17 5.28
N ASP A 609 11.51 5.98 4.65
CA ASP A 609 10.29 6.74 4.93
C ASP A 609 9.76 6.45 6.34
N PHE A 610 9.77 5.17 6.73
CA PHE A 610 9.39 4.76 8.08
C PHE A 610 10.28 5.41 9.14
N ILE A 611 11.61 5.32 8.97
CA ILE A 611 12.59 5.91 9.90
C ILE A 611 12.42 7.44 9.98
N ARG A 612 12.24 8.12 8.85
CA ARG A 612 12.00 9.58 8.81
C ARG A 612 10.64 10.00 9.39
N SER A 613 9.69 9.08 9.48
CA SER A 613 8.37 9.34 10.06
C SER A 613 8.33 9.20 11.59
N LEU A 614 9.41 8.72 12.21
CA LEU A 614 9.49 8.60 13.66
C LEU A 614 9.34 9.99 14.33
N PRO A 615 8.67 10.07 15.50
CA PRO A 615 8.48 11.33 16.20
C PRO A 615 9.82 12.01 16.54
N THR A 616 9.94 13.30 16.25
CA THR A 616 11.09 14.15 16.62
C THR A 616 11.10 14.51 18.09
#